data_AF-A0A6L7YP16-F1
#
_entry.id   AF-A0A6L7YP16-F1
#
_cell.length_a   1.000
_cell.length_b   1.000
_cell.length_c   1.000
_cell.angle_alpha   90.00
_cell.angle_beta   90.00
_cell.angle_gamma   90.00
#
_symmetry.space_group_name_H-M   'P 1'
#
loop_
_entity.id
_entity.type
_entity.pdbx_description
1 polymer ?
#
loop_
_entity_poly.entity_id
_entity_poly.type
_entity_poly.pdbx_seq_one_letter_code
_entity_poly.pdbx_strand_id
1 'polypeptide(L)'
;SAGRAIPYPPSAVRTEYQRDRDRIIHSKAFRRLKHKTQVFIAPLGDHYVTRLTHTLEVSQIARTIARALNLNEDLTEAIALGHDLGHTPFGHIGEDELDKILPDGFRHARQSLNIVERVERDGRGLNLTWEVRQGILNHSKPRGDFLAARDDSITLEAQIVRTSDAVAYINHDLADAFRAGIISEDDLPSSVATSLGSRHSERIDTIVCDVIDNSFYVSGLHGTGDSTNGACPEPQLSITMGTEVRNAFMELREFMFSTVYLPNDDSPEGESARRIVRFLYGYFGERPHEIPPEYAQRSRTPGEAVVDYISGMTDHYAIRLAEKLAPGIAKTFSERLL
;
A
#
# COMPACT_ATOMS: atom_id res chain seq x y z
N SER A 1 12.13 19.73 9.00
CA SER A 1 12.46 18.32 8.73
C SER A 1 13.36 17.77 9.84
N ALA A 2 13.10 16.54 10.29
CA ALA A 2 13.89 15.79 11.26
C ALA A 2 15.08 15.03 10.62
N GLY A 3 15.09 14.89 9.29
CA GLY A 3 16.24 14.36 8.54
C GLY A 3 16.48 12.86 8.71
N ARG A 4 17.70 12.41 8.42
CA ARG A 4 18.12 11.00 8.41
C ARG A 4 18.90 10.66 9.68
N ALA A 5 18.85 9.40 10.09
CA ALA A 5 19.59 8.92 11.27
C ALA A 5 21.11 9.01 11.07
N ILE A 6 21.61 8.60 9.90
CA ILE A 6 23.03 8.74 9.55
C ILE A 6 23.17 9.91 8.56
N PRO A 7 23.94 10.96 8.89
CA PRO A 7 24.09 12.10 8.01
C PRO A 7 24.90 11.73 6.77
N TYR A 8 24.55 12.34 5.64
CA TYR A 8 25.34 12.28 4.40
C TYR A 8 25.70 13.69 3.96
N PRO A 9 26.80 13.86 3.20
CA PRO A 9 27.02 15.10 2.49
C PRO A 9 25.78 15.49 1.66
N PRO A 10 25.41 16.77 1.64
CA PRO A 10 24.29 17.24 0.83
C PRO A 10 24.57 16.98 -0.65
N SER A 11 23.52 16.69 -1.41
CA SER A 11 23.65 16.59 -2.87
C SER A 11 23.63 17.99 -3.47
N ALA A 12 24.45 18.23 -4.50
CA ALA A 12 24.47 19.50 -5.21
C ALA A 12 23.18 19.78 -6.02
N VAL A 13 22.41 18.75 -6.35
CA VAL A 13 21.28 18.85 -7.28
C VAL A 13 19.98 18.19 -6.79
N ARG A 14 20.05 17.21 -5.87
CA ARG A 14 18.87 16.49 -5.38
C ARG A 14 18.50 16.93 -3.98
N THR A 15 17.21 17.11 -3.73
CA THR A 15 16.66 17.27 -2.38
C THR A 15 16.81 15.98 -1.57
N GLU A 16 16.66 16.06 -0.25
CA GLU A 16 16.73 14.86 0.59
C GLU A 16 15.60 13.86 0.28
N TYR A 17 14.40 14.32 -0.09
CA TYR A 17 13.30 13.43 -0.46
C TYR A 17 13.47 12.81 -1.85
N GLN A 18 14.07 13.52 -2.81
CA GLN A 18 14.47 12.91 -4.10
C GLN A 18 15.47 11.78 -3.88
N ARG A 19 16.42 11.95 -2.96
CA ARG A 19 17.35 10.87 -2.59
C ARG A 19 16.64 9.69 -1.93
N ASP A 20 15.55 9.90 -1.19
CA ASP A 20 14.74 8.81 -0.63
C ASP A 20 14.03 8.03 -1.72
N ARG A 21 13.31 8.74 -2.59
CA ARG A 21 12.64 8.16 -3.75
C ARG A 21 13.58 7.29 -4.56
N ASP A 22 14.76 7.82 -4.92
CA ASP A 22 15.73 7.09 -5.74
C ASP A 22 16.21 5.81 -5.03
N ARG A 23 16.44 5.85 -3.72
CA ARG A 23 16.84 4.67 -2.93
C ARG A 23 15.75 3.60 -2.89
N ILE A 24 14.48 4.01 -2.75
CA ILE A 24 13.33 3.11 -2.77
C ILE A 24 13.23 2.42 -4.12
N ILE A 25 13.24 3.17 -5.23
CA ILE A 25 13.13 2.63 -6.60
C ILE A 25 14.22 1.60 -6.88
N HIS A 26 15.44 1.83 -6.43
CA HIS A 26 16.57 0.92 -6.67
C HIS A 26 16.66 -0.27 -5.70
N SER A 27 15.77 -0.36 -4.72
CA SER A 27 15.74 -1.46 -3.73
C SER A 27 15.37 -2.81 -4.35
N LYS A 28 15.71 -3.91 -3.69
CA LYS A 28 15.26 -5.25 -4.13
C LYS A 28 13.76 -5.41 -3.88
N ALA A 29 13.25 -4.95 -2.74
CA ALA A 29 11.84 -4.98 -2.38
C ALA A 29 10.95 -4.31 -3.43
N PHE A 30 11.30 -3.11 -3.90
CA PHE A 30 10.52 -2.41 -4.92
C PHE A 30 10.45 -3.18 -6.24
N ARG A 31 11.58 -3.78 -6.68
CA ARG A 31 11.59 -4.64 -7.89
C ARG A 31 10.67 -5.86 -7.77
N ARG A 32 10.52 -6.41 -6.56
CA ARG A 32 9.66 -7.59 -6.31
C ARG A 32 8.17 -7.27 -6.42
N LEU A 33 7.77 -6.00 -6.27
CA LEU A 33 6.36 -5.59 -6.44
C LEU A 33 5.80 -5.95 -7.82
N LYS A 34 6.66 -6.02 -8.85
CA LYS A 34 6.29 -6.49 -10.20
C LYS A 34 5.71 -7.91 -10.21
N HIS A 35 6.09 -8.74 -9.24
CA HIS A 35 5.76 -10.16 -9.18
C HIS A 35 4.93 -10.50 -7.93
N LYS A 36 4.22 -9.49 -7.39
CA LYS A 36 3.25 -9.64 -6.30
C LYS A 36 1.89 -9.18 -6.80
N THR A 37 0.88 -10.01 -6.59
CA THR A 37 -0.50 -9.72 -6.91
C THR A 37 -1.07 -8.66 -5.96
N GLN A 38 -1.99 -7.88 -6.50
CA GLN A 38 -2.82 -6.94 -5.76
C GLN A 38 -3.92 -7.69 -5.00
N VAL A 39 -5.02 -8.02 -5.69
CA VAL A 39 -6.23 -8.66 -5.15
C VAL A 39 -6.46 -10.06 -5.73
N PHE A 40 -6.39 -10.20 -7.05
CA PHE A 40 -6.59 -11.50 -7.68
C PHE A 40 -5.35 -12.38 -7.53
N ILE A 41 -5.50 -13.58 -6.96
CA ILE A 41 -4.38 -14.50 -6.75
C ILE A 41 -4.09 -15.23 -8.06
N ALA A 42 -2.87 -15.05 -8.58
CA ALA A 42 -2.36 -15.70 -9.80
C ALA A 42 -3.39 -15.76 -10.95
N PRO A 43 -3.99 -14.63 -11.36
CA PRO A 43 -5.05 -14.64 -12.35
C PRO A 43 -4.53 -15.05 -13.73
N LEU A 44 -5.36 -15.78 -14.48
CA LEU A 44 -5.09 -16.17 -15.86
C LEU A 44 -5.34 -14.96 -16.78
N GLY A 45 -4.37 -14.05 -16.86
CA GLY A 45 -4.39 -12.93 -17.80
C GLY A 45 -3.22 -11.95 -17.63
N ASP A 46 -2.74 -11.40 -18.73
CA ASP A 46 -1.53 -10.55 -18.75
C ASP A 46 -1.77 -9.11 -18.24
N HIS A 47 -3.01 -8.74 -17.96
CA HIS A 47 -3.42 -7.35 -17.71
C HIS A 47 -3.88 -7.06 -16.28
N TYR A 48 -3.82 -8.05 -15.39
CA TYR A 48 -4.17 -7.85 -13.98
C TYR A 48 -3.16 -6.98 -13.26
N VAL A 49 -3.65 -6.19 -12.31
CA VAL A 49 -2.81 -5.24 -11.57
C VAL A 49 -1.83 -5.98 -10.66
N THR A 50 -0.56 -5.62 -10.79
CA THR A 50 0.49 -5.96 -9.84
C THR A 50 0.61 -4.86 -8.79
N ARG A 51 1.23 -5.16 -7.65
CA ARG A 51 1.52 -4.12 -6.65
C ARG A 51 2.37 -2.99 -7.19
N LEU A 52 3.24 -3.26 -8.18
CA LEU A 52 4.02 -2.22 -8.82
C LEU A 52 3.14 -1.23 -9.59
N THR A 53 2.19 -1.72 -10.38
CA THR A 53 1.27 -0.86 -11.14
C THR A 53 0.37 -0.03 -10.21
N HIS A 54 -0.13 -0.63 -9.12
CA HIS A 54 -0.84 0.11 -8.07
C HIS A 54 0.03 1.19 -7.45
N THR A 55 1.24 0.84 -7.02
CA THR A 55 2.18 1.79 -6.40
C THR A 55 2.46 3.00 -7.31
N LEU A 56 2.56 2.78 -8.62
CA LEU A 56 2.72 3.86 -9.60
C LEU A 56 1.48 4.74 -9.73
N GLU A 57 0.28 4.15 -9.72
CA GLU A 57 -1.00 4.87 -9.74
C GLU A 57 -1.19 5.72 -8.47
N VAL A 58 -0.93 5.15 -7.29
CA VAL A 58 -0.94 5.87 -6.01
C VAL A 58 0.01 7.06 -6.06
N SER A 59 1.24 6.85 -6.56
CA SER A 59 2.23 7.91 -6.71
C SER A 59 1.75 9.01 -7.66
N GLN A 60 1.08 8.68 -8.76
CA GLN A 60 0.57 9.66 -9.72
C GLN A 60 -0.55 10.52 -9.10
N ILE A 61 -1.53 9.87 -8.46
CA ILE A 61 -2.65 10.55 -7.81
C ILE A 61 -2.13 11.45 -6.68
N ALA A 62 -1.28 10.90 -5.81
CA ALA A 62 -0.74 11.62 -4.67
C ALA A 62 0.06 12.87 -5.07
N ARG A 63 0.91 12.76 -6.10
CA ARG A 63 1.66 13.92 -6.63
C ARG A 63 0.75 14.99 -7.22
N THR A 64 -0.34 14.59 -7.85
CA THR A 64 -1.32 15.53 -8.42
C THR A 64 -1.97 16.36 -7.32
N ILE A 65 -2.46 15.69 -6.26
CA ILE A 65 -3.07 16.36 -5.10
C ILE A 65 -2.02 17.24 -4.39
N ALA A 66 -0.83 16.72 -4.12
CA ALA A 66 0.22 17.48 -3.43
C ALA A 66 0.62 18.75 -4.20
N ARG A 67 0.75 18.65 -5.53
CA ARG A 67 1.08 19.81 -6.38
C ARG A 67 -0.03 20.86 -6.37
N ALA A 68 -1.30 20.43 -6.50
CA ALA A 68 -2.44 21.34 -6.46
C ALA A 68 -2.59 22.05 -5.11
N LEU A 69 -2.23 21.37 -4.02
CA LEU A 69 -2.28 21.90 -2.66
C LEU A 69 -0.97 22.60 -2.23
N ASN A 70 -0.02 22.84 -3.13
CA ASN A 70 1.26 23.50 -2.80
C ASN A 70 2.05 22.78 -1.67
N LEU A 71 2.00 21.45 -1.64
CA LEU A 71 2.71 20.59 -0.69
C LEU A 71 3.95 19.96 -1.32
N ASN A 72 4.75 19.24 -0.52
CA ASN A 72 6.00 18.68 -1.01
C ASN A 72 5.77 17.43 -1.89
N GLU A 73 5.91 17.61 -3.21
CA GLU A 73 5.72 16.55 -4.20
C GLU A 73 6.74 15.40 -4.03
N ASP A 74 8.02 15.70 -3.77
CA ASP A 74 9.06 14.69 -3.62
C ASP A 74 8.86 13.82 -2.36
N LEU A 75 8.41 14.42 -1.24
CA LEU A 75 8.07 13.70 -0.02
C LEU A 75 6.88 12.77 -0.26
N THR A 76 5.82 13.31 -0.86
CA THR A 76 4.62 12.55 -1.22
C THR A 76 4.96 11.35 -2.11
N GLU A 77 5.75 11.57 -3.16
CA GLU A 77 6.20 10.52 -4.07
C GLU A 77 7.05 9.46 -3.36
N ALA A 78 8.01 9.87 -2.51
CA ALA A 78 8.85 8.93 -1.77
C ALA A 78 8.02 8.05 -0.79
N ILE A 79 7.02 8.62 -0.12
CA ILE A 79 6.10 7.85 0.74
C ILE A 79 5.29 6.87 -0.12
N ALA A 80 4.68 7.36 -1.21
CA ALA A 80 3.87 6.54 -2.11
C ALA A 80 4.66 5.36 -2.70
N LEU A 81 5.91 5.55 -3.12
CA LEU A 81 6.70 4.43 -3.65
C LEU A 81 7.15 3.43 -2.59
N GLY A 82 7.17 3.83 -1.31
CA GLY A 82 7.65 3.03 -0.20
C GLY A 82 6.55 2.31 0.60
N HIS A 83 5.28 2.68 0.43
CA HIS A 83 4.18 2.22 1.30
C HIS A 83 3.99 0.70 1.28
N ASP A 84 4.15 0.12 0.10
CA ASP A 84 3.76 -1.26 -0.21
C ASP A 84 4.90 -2.30 -0.19
N LEU A 85 6.12 -1.89 0.17
CA LEU A 85 7.32 -2.73 0.10
C LEU A 85 7.23 -4.01 0.93
N GLY A 86 6.50 -3.97 2.05
CA GLY A 86 6.38 -5.02 3.05
C GLY A 86 5.25 -6.01 2.86
N HIS A 87 4.44 -5.86 1.81
CA HIS A 87 3.35 -6.81 1.57
C HIS A 87 3.86 -8.23 1.39
N THR A 88 3.13 -9.20 1.92
CA THR A 88 3.44 -10.63 1.73
C THR A 88 3.15 -11.09 0.31
N PRO A 89 3.63 -12.28 -0.07
CA PRO A 89 3.01 -13.03 -1.16
C PRO A 89 1.50 -13.16 -0.96
N PHE A 90 0.75 -13.20 -2.06
CA PHE A 90 -0.71 -13.35 -2.08
C PHE A 90 -1.48 -12.19 -1.43
N GLY A 91 -0.88 -11.00 -1.35
CA GLY A 91 -1.57 -9.78 -0.90
C GLY A 91 -2.14 -9.89 0.52
N HIS A 92 -3.40 -9.48 0.69
CA HIS A 92 -4.09 -9.44 1.99
C HIS A 92 -4.19 -10.82 2.64
N ILE A 93 -4.32 -11.89 1.85
CA ILE A 93 -4.46 -13.24 2.37
C ILE A 93 -3.20 -13.69 3.10
N GLY A 94 -2.03 -13.37 2.56
CA GLY A 94 -0.76 -13.65 3.22
C GLY A 94 -0.55 -12.81 4.48
N GLU A 95 -0.99 -11.55 4.47
CA GLU A 95 -0.93 -10.65 5.62
C GLU A 95 -1.83 -11.15 6.74
N ASP A 96 -3.09 -11.48 6.45
CA ASP A 96 -4.06 -12.04 7.38
C ASP A 96 -3.57 -13.35 8.00
N GLU A 97 -2.96 -14.22 7.20
CA GLU A 97 -2.46 -15.51 7.69
C GLU A 97 -1.26 -15.31 8.62
N LEU A 98 -0.32 -14.42 8.28
CA LEU A 98 0.78 -14.08 9.18
C LEU A 98 0.30 -13.35 10.44
N ASP A 99 -0.72 -12.49 10.35
CA ASP A 99 -1.28 -11.77 11.50
C ASP A 99 -1.90 -12.74 12.52
N LYS A 100 -2.53 -13.82 12.05
CA LYS A 100 -3.06 -14.89 12.92
C LYS A 100 -1.96 -15.75 13.55
N ILE A 101 -0.85 -15.95 12.85
CA ILE A 101 0.24 -16.84 13.27
C ILE A 101 1.20 -16.13 14.24
N LEU A 102 1.47 -14.84 14.04
CA LEU A 102 2.43 -14.08 14.83
C LEU A 102 1.78 -13.57 16.14
N PRO A 103 2.42 -13.77 17.31
CA PRO A 103 1.88 -13.28 18.59
C PRO A 103 1.62 -11.77 18.63
N ASP A 104 2.47 -10.98 17.97
CA ASP A 104 2.37 -9.51 17.92
C ASP A 104 1.59 -9.00 16.70
N GLY A 105 1.01 -9.91 15.91
CA GLY A 105 0.37 -9.65 14.63
C GLY A 105 1.36 -9.31 13.51
N PHE A 106 0.81 -9.11 12.31
CA PHE A 106 1.53 -8.72 11.10
C PHE A 106 0.80 -7.57 10.42
N ARG A 107 1.57 -6.55 10.01
CA ARG A 107 1.06 -5.46 9.19
C ARG A 107 2.08 -5.12 8.12
N HIS A 108 1.66 -5.07 6.86
CA HIS A 108 2.55 -4.74 5.75
C HIS A 108 3.25 -3.40 5.97
N ALA A 109 2.57 -2.39 6.52
CA ALA A 109 3.16 -1.07 6.76
C ALA A 109 4.34 -1.11 7.76
N ARG A 110 4.23 -1.93 8.82
CA ARG A 110 5.34 -2.18 9.76
C ARG A 110 6.48 -2.92 9.07
N GLN A 111 6.14 -3.86 8.21
CA GLN A 111 7.14 -4.61 7.44
C GLN A 111 7.82 -3.74 6.37
N SER A 112 7.12 -2.81 5.72
CA SER A 112 7.67 -1.82 4.80
C SER A 112 8.71 -0.96 5.52
N LEU A 113 8.38 -0.50 6.74
CA LEU A 113 9.32 0.23 7.58
C LEU A 113 10.55 -0.62 7.93
N ASN A 114 10.36 -1.87 8.38
CA ASN A 114 11.47 -2.78 8.68
C ASN A 114 12.37 -3.01 7.46
N ILE A 115 11.79 -3.14 6.27
CA ILE A 115 12.54 -3.33 5.02
C ILE A 115 13.46 -2.14 4.75
N VAL A 116 12.93 -0.92 4.82
CA VAL A 116 13.71 0.29 4.52
C VAL A 116 14.69 0.66 5.62
N GLU A 117 14.47 0.23 6.86
CA GLU A 117 15.38 0.50 7.98
C GLU A 117 16.47 -0.57 8.13
N ARG A 118 16.17 -1.83 7.80
CA ARG A 118 16.98 -2.96 8.27
C ARG A 118 17.23 -4.04 7.23
N VAL A 119 16.27 -4.37 6.36
CA VAL A 119 16.43 -5.53 5.47
C VAL A 119 17.25 -5.18 4.23
N GLU A 120 16.99 -4.01 3.63
CA GLU A 120 17.67 -3.59 2.40
C GLU A 120 19.16 -3.29 2.61
N ARG A 121 19.90 -3.25 1.49
CA ARG A 121 21.33 -2.89 1.47
C ARG A 121 22.20 -3.73 2.41
N ASP A 122 21.95 -5.03 2.40
CA ASP A 122 22.68 -6.03 3.17
C ASP A 122 22.61 -5.85 4.69
N GLY A 123 21.44 -5.44 5.21
CA GLY A 123 21.25 -5.27 6.66
C GLY A 123 21.39 -3.86 7.16
N ARG A 124 21.76 -2.93 6.27
CA ARG A 124 22.07 -1.53 6.63
C ARG A 124 20.89 -0.59 6.49
N GLY A 125 19.82 -1.04 5.84
CA GLY A 125 18.70 -0.20 5.44
C GLY A 125 19.07 0.84 4.38
N LEU A 126 18.05 1.57 3.94
CA LEU A 126 18.14 2.67 2.99
C LEU A 126 18.47 4.01 3.66
N ASN A 127 18.43 4.08 5.00
CA ASN A 127 18.65 5.29 5.80
C ASN A 127 17.81 6.47 5.27
N LEU A 128 16.50 6.25 5.11
CA LEU A 128 15.55 7.25 4.61
C LEU A 128 15.35 8.38 5.62
N THR A 129 14.84 9.53 5.16
CA THR A 129 14.42 10.60 6.08
C THR A 129 13.31 10.12 7.02
N TRP A 130 13.21 10.73 8.20
CA TRP A 130 12.19 10.39 9.19
C TRP A 130 10.77 10.57 8.64
N GLU A 131 10.53 11.62 7.87
CA GLU A 131 9.23 11.95 7.29
C GLU A 131 8.75 10.85 6.35
N VAL A 132 9.63 10.37 5.46
CA VAL A 132 9.30 9.26 4.55
C VAL A 132 8.99 7.99 5.35
N ARG A 133 9.79 7.67 6.38
CA ARG A 133 9.55 6.50 7.23
C ARG A 133 8.21 6.57 7.97
N GLN A 134 7.86 7.72 8.53
CA GLN A 134 6.58 7.89 9.22
C GLN A 134 5.41 7.86 8.25
N GLY A 135 5.55 8.42 7.05
CA GLY A 135 4.54 8.30 6.01
C GLY A 135 4.31 6.84 5.61
N ILE A 136 5.38 6.08 5.40
CA ILE A 136 5.30 4.63 5.09
C ILE A 136 4.64 3.86 6.22
N LEU A 137 4.96 4.14 7.49
CA LEU A 137 4.38 3.40 8.61
C LEU A 137 2.88 3.66 8.78
N ASN A 138 2.44 4.89 8.53
CA ASN A 138 1.12 5.35 8.91
C ASN A 138 0.17 5.57 7.71
N HIS A 139 0.56 5.21 6.49
CA HIS A 139 -0.34 5.34 5.33
C HIS A 139 -1.61 4.48 5.51
N SER A 140 -1.46 3.26 6.03
CA SER A 140 -2.56 2.31 6.19
C SER A 140 -3.43 2.61 7.42
N LYS A 141 -4.76 2.56 7.28
CA LYS A 141 -5.72 2.59 8.40
C LYS A 141 -6.74 1.44 8.29
N PRO A 142 -7.22 0.92 9.43
CA PRO A 142 -8.19 -0.17 9.46
C PRO A 142 -9.52 0.22 8.81
N ARG A 143 -10.34 -0.80 8.53
CA ARG A 143 -11.67 -0.68 7.92
C ARG A 143 -12.51 0.41 8.60
N GLY A 144 -13.25 1.15 7.78
CA GLY A 144 -14.05 2.29 8.22
C GLY A 144 -13.61 3.59 7.55
N ASP A 145 -14.20 4.68 8.04
CA ASP A 145 -14.02 6.00 7.50
C ASP A 145 -12.71 6.61 7.99
N PHE A 146 -11.63 6.36 7.25
CA PHE A 146 -10.30 6.87 7.57
C PHE A 146 -10.17 8.39 7.37
N LEU A 147 -11.17 9.03 6.75
CA LEU A 147 -11.32 10.48 6.58
C LEU A 147 -12.16 11.10 7.72
N ALA A 148 -12.79 10.29 8.58
CA ALA A 148 -13.56 10.78 9.73
C ALA A 148 -12.69 11.26 10.87
N ALA A 149 -11.59 10.55 11.12
CA ALA A 149 -10.72 10.82 12.24
C ALA A 149 -9.48 11.58 11.78
N ARG A 150 -9.40 12.83 12.21
CA ARG A 150 -8.21 13.66 12.13
C ARG A 150 -6.99 12.91 12.67
N ASP A 151 -5.85 13.07 11.98
CA ASP A 151 -4.61 12.41 12.31
C ASP A 151 -3.44 13.38 12.27
N ASP A 152 -3.23 14.07 13.38
CA ASP A 152 -2.15 15.05 13.55
C ASP A 152 -0.79 14.41 13.73
N SER A 153 -0.74 13.07 13.83
CA SER A 153 0.52 12.35 14.03
C SER A 153 1.35 12.25 12.74
N ILE A 154 0.76 12.59 11.60
CA ILE A 154 1.38 12.44 10.28
C ILE A 154 1.31 13.72 9.45
N THR A 155 2.24 13.85 8.50
CA THR A 155 2.29 15.00 7.59
C THR A 155 1.09 15.01 6.64
N LEU A 156 0.78 16.17 6.07
CA LEU A 156 -0.26 16.31 5.05
C LEU A 156 0.07 15.45 3.82
N GLU A 157 1.34 15.35 3.43
CA GLU A 157 1.80 14.46 2.37
C GLU A 157 1.48 12.98 2.65
N ALA A 158 1.65 12.52 3.89
CA ALA A 158 1.28 11.17 4.28
C ALA A 158 -0.25 10.96 4.27
N GLN A 159 -1.03 11.98 4.66
CA GLN A 159 -2.49 11.95 4.55
C GLN A 159 -2.93 11.86 3.07
N ILE A 160 -2.26 12.59 2.17
CA ILE A 160 -2.49 12.49 0.72
C ILE A 160 -2.22 11.08 0.22
N VAL A 161 -1.10 10.45 0.61
CA VAL A 161 -0.80 9.07 0.19
C VAL A 161 -1.87 8.11 0.69
N ARG A 162 -2.33 8.24 1.94
CA ARG A 162 -3.43 7.42 2.48
C ARG A 162 -4.70 7.53 1.64
N THR A 163 -5.11 8.76 1.29
CA THR A 163 -6.29 8.98 0.44
C THR A 163 -6.07 8.43 -0.96
N SER A 164 -4.89 8.66 -1.54
CA SER A 164 -4.54 8.22 -2.89
C SER A 164 -4.48 6.70 -3.01
N ASP A 165 -3.97 6.01 -1.99
CA ASP A 165 -3.94 4.55 -1.90
C ASP A 165 -5.35 3.97 -1.96
N ALA A 166 -6.27 4.50 -1.14
CA ALA A 166 -7.66 4.08 -1.16
C ALA A 166 -8.37 4.36 -2.49
N VAL A 167 -8.05 5.48 -3.16
CA VAL A 167 -8.63 5.86 -4.46
C VAL A 167 -8.11 4.99 -5.60
N ALA A 168 -6.80 4.73 -5.65
CA ALA A 168 -6.20 3.85 -6.64
C ALA A 168 -6.77 2.43 -6.49
N TYR A 169 -6.64 1.87 -5.27
CA TYR A 169 -7.11 0.54 -4.89
C TYR A 169 -8.51 0.24 -5.44
N ILE A 170 -9.50 1.08 -5.10
CA ILE A 170 -10.87 0.80 -5.47
C ILE A 170 -11.12 0.86 -6.97
N ASN A 171 -10.44 1.75 -7.69
CA ASN A 171 -10.76 2.03 -9.08
C ASN A 171 -10.20 0.98 -10.04
N HIS A 172 -9.01 0.45 -9.78
CA HIS A 172 -8.49 -0.63 -10.60
C HIS A 172 -9.03 -1.99 -10.16
N ASP A 173 -9.32 -2.22 -8.87
CA ASP A 173 -9.97 -3.47 -8.44
C ASP A 173 -11.36 -3.59 -9.04
N LEU A 174 -12.09 -2.47 -9.12
CA LEU A 174 -13.37 -2.42 -9.81
C LEU A 174 -13.21 -2.77 -11.30
N ALA A 175 -12.16 -2.26 -11.96
CA ALA A 175 -11.88 -2.58 -13.35
C ALA A 175 -11.49 -4.06 -13.55
N ASP A 176 -10.71 -4.64 -12.64
CA ASP A 176 -10.35 -6.06 -12.68
C ASP A 176 -11.56 -6.96 -12.36
N ALA A 177 -12.46 -6.54 -11.47
CA ALA A 177 -13.70 -7.24 -11.18
C ALA A 177 -14.68 -7.24 -12.37
N PHE A 178 -14.79 -6.12 -13.10
CA PHE A 178 -15.50 -6.09 -14.38
C PHE A 178 -14.87 -7.02 -15.42
N ARG A 179 -13.53 -7.00 -15.52
CA ARG A 179 -12.78 -7.86 -16.47
C ARG A 179 -12.96 -9.34 -16.15
N ALA A 180 -13.00 -9.69 -14.87
CA ALA A 180 -13.24 -11.05 -14.41
C ALA A 180 -14.72 -11.48 -14.51
N GLY A 181 -15.63 -10.56 -14.86
CA GLY A 181 -17.07 -10.83 -14.96
C GLY A 181 -17.72 -11.12 -13.61
N ILE A 182 -17.12 -10.69 -12.50
CA ILE A 182 -17.64 -10.89 -11.14
C ILE A 182 -18.82 -9.93 -10.89
N ILE A 183 -18.71 -8.72 -11.43
CA ILE A 183 -19.71 -7.66 -11.37
C ILE A 183 -19.84 -7.03 -12.75
N SER A 184 -20.95 -6.33 -12.97
CA SER A 184 -21.26 -5.51 -14.12
C SER A 184 -21.51 -4.05 -13.70
N GLU A 185 -21.50 -3.12 -14.65
CA GLU A 185 -21.76 -1.70 -14.35
C GLU A 185 -23.14 -1.49 -13.70
N ASP A 186 -24.11 -2.34 -14.03
CA ASP A 186 -25.48 -2.31 -13.49
C ASP A 186 -25.56 -2.77 -12.03
N ASP A 187 -24.56 -3.50 -11.53
CA ASP A 187 -24.51 -3.96 -10.14
C ASP A 187 -24.05 -2.86 -9.17
N LEU A 188 -23.50 -1.76 -9.69
CA LEU A 188 -23.00 -0.67 -8.86
C LEU A 188 -24.13 0.12 -8.19
N PRO A 189 -23.95 0.56 -6.93
CA PRO A 189 -24.88 1.47 -6.30
C PRO A 189 -25.09 2.74 -7.13
N SER A 190 -26.34 3.17 -7.31
CA SER A 190 -26.68 4.29 -8.19
C SER A 190 -26.06 5.63 -7.75
N SER A 191 -25.78 5.76 -6.45
CA SER A 191 -25.04 6.87 -5.85
C SER A 191 -23.62 7.00 -6.40
N VAL A 192 -22.96 5.88 -6.71
CA VAL A 192 -21.58 5.86 -7.25
C VAL A 192 -21.55 6.49 -8.63
N ALA A 193 -22.42 6.02 -9.53
CA ALA A 193 -22.48 6.56 -10.89
C ALA A 193 -22.90 8.04 -10.89
N THR A 194 -23.78 8.45 -9.96
CA THR A 194 -24.29 9.82 -9.86
C THR A 194 -23.24 10.79 -9.29
N SER A 195 -22.57 10.42 -8.20
CA SER A 195 -21.69 11.33 -7.46
C SER A 195 -20.20 11.18 -7.81
N LEU A 196 -19.75 10.01 -8.29
CA LEU A 196 -18.35 9.79 -8.69
C LEU A 196 -18.17 9.71 -10.22
N GLY A 197 -19.19 9.29 -10.94
CA GLY A 197 -19.15 9.12 -12.39
C GLY A 197 -19.09 7.67 -12.85
N SER A 198 -19.31 7.49 -14.14
CA SER A 198 -19.54 6.19 -14.77
C SER A 198 -18.24 5.51 -15.22
N ARG A 199 -17.26 6.30 -15.66
CA ARG A 199 -15.99 5.80 -16.19
C ARG A 199 -14.90 5.81 -15.13
N HIS A 200 -13.91 4.93 -15.30
CA HIS A 200 -12.72 4.89 -14.44
C HIS A 200 -12.02 6.25 -14.31
N SER A 201 -11.81 6.95 -15.43
CA SER A 201 -11.19 8.29 -15.42
C SER A 201 -12.06 9.36 -14.74
N GLU A 202 -13.39 9.29 -14.91
CA GLU A 202 -14.34 10.23 -14.29
C GLU A 202 -14.35 10.09 -12.77
N ARG A 203 -14.32 8.86 -12.26
CA ARG A 203 -14.26 8.59 -10.82
C ARG A 203 -12.99 9.13 -10.18
N ILE A 204 -11.83 8.85 -10.78
CA ILE A 204 -10.56 9.36 -10.27
C ILE A 204 -10.55 10.89 -10.30
N ASP A 205 -10.95 11.50 -11.42
CA ASP A 205 -10.97 12.96 -11.57
C ASP A 205 -11.89 13.63 -10.54
N THR A 206 -13.12 13.11 -10.38
CA THR A 206 -14.10 13.64 -9.43
C THR A 206 -13.58 13.58 -7.99
N ILE A 207 -13.03 12.43 -7.57
CA ILE A 207 -12.50 12.28 -6.20
C ILE A 207 -11.27 13.18 -5.99
N VAL A 208 -10.36 13.24 -6.96
CA VAL A 208 -9.14 14.06 -6.85
C VAL A 208 -9.49 15.55 -6.78
N CYS A 209 -10.37 16.03 -7.66
CA CYS A 209 -10.83 17.42 -7.64
C CYS A 209 -11.53 17.76 -6.33
N ASP A 210 -12.44 16.90 -5.84
CA ASP A 210 -13.14 17.14 -4.58
C ASP A 210 -12.19 17.17 -3.37
N VAL A 211 -11.17 16.29 -3.32
CA VAL A 211 -10.14 16.34 -2.27
C VAL A 211 -9.36 17.65 -2.32
N ILE A 212 -8.99 18.11 -3.52
CA ILE A 212 -8.27 19.38 -3.71
C ILE A 212 -9.12 20.56 -3.25
N ASP A 213 -10.38 20.64 -3.69
CA ASP A 213 -11.28 21.76 -3.40
C ASP A 213 -11.57 21.85 -1.90
N ASN A 214 -11.85 20.72 -1.25
CA ASN A 214 -12.13 20.68 0.19
C ASN A 214 -10.87 20.82 1.06
N SER A 215 -9.68 20.57 0.50
CA SER A 215 -8.39 20.70 1.22
C SER A 215 -7.62 21.96 0.85
N PHE A 216 -8.11 22.84 -0.04
CA PHE A 216 -7.34 23.98 -0.56
C PHE A 216 -6.85 24.92 0.54
N TYR A 217 -7.53 24.95 1.70
CA TYR A 217 -7.14 25.71 2.90
C TYR A 217 -5.76 25.37 3.45
N VAL A 218 -5.25 24.17 3.18
CA VAL A 218 -3.90 23.76 3.62
C VAL A 218 -2.78 24.32 2.75
N SER A 219 -3.10 24.87 1.57
CA SER A 219 -2.09 25.32 0.60
C SER A 219 -1.30 26.55 1.01
N GLY A 220 -1.80 27.29 2.00
CA GLY A 220 -1.26 28.60 2.38
C GLY A 220 -1.51 29.70 1.32
N LEU A 221 -2.30 29.42 0.27
CA LEU A 221 -2.61 30.37 -0.80
C LEU A 221 -3.95 31.09 -0.63
N HIS A 222 -4.70 30.81 0.45
CA HIS A 222 -5.87 31.60 0.80
C HIS A 222 -5.46 33.04 1.08
N GLY A 223 -6.12 33.99 0.43
CA GLY A 223 -5.75 35.39 0.45
C GLY A 223 -5.56 35.92 1.87
N THR A 224 -4.42 36.57 2.10
CA THR A 224 -4.09 37.38 3.28
C THR A 224 -4.95 38.66 3.37
N GLY A 225 -6.23 38.55 3.02
CA GLY A 225 -7.15 39.67 2.80
C GLY A 225 -8.30 39.70 3.79
N ASP A 226 -8.05 39.38 5.06
CA ASP A 226 -8.78 39.95 6.22
C ASP A 226 -8.16 39.42 7.52
N SER A 227 -6.96 39.90 7.84
CA SER A 227 -6.37 39.75 9.19
C SER A 227 -6.58 41.01 10.00
N THR A 228 -7.82 41.48 10.08
CA THR A 228 -8.27 42.39 11.13
C THR A 228 -9.44 41.76 11.86
N ASN A 229 -9.14 40.82 12.76
CA ASN A 229 -9.72 40.72 14.10
C ASN A 229 -9.36 39.38 14.76
N GLY A 230 -8.70 39.49 15.91
CA GLY A 230 -8.85 38.60 17.06
C GLY A 230 -8.74 37.09 16.86
N ALA A 231 -7.59 36.54 17.25
CA ALA A 231 -7.44 35.17 17.77
C ALA A 231 -8.29 34.10 17.05
N CYS A 232 -7.96 33.81 15.79
CA CYS A 232 -8.34 32.55 15.20
C CYS A 232 -7.51 31.44 15.87
N PRO A 233 -8.13 30.40 16.46
CA PRO A 233 -7.37 29.19 16.76
C PRO A 233 -6.76 28.72 15.44
N GLU A 234 -5.47 28.39 15.42
CA GLU A 234 -4.78 27.91 14.22
C GLU A 234 -5.68 26.86 13.54
N PRO A 235 -6.18 27.10 12.31
CA PRO A 235 -7.01 26.11 11.63
C PRO A 235 -6.15 24.85 11.47
N GLN A 236 -6.59 23.78 12.13
CA GLN A 236 -5.83 22.56 12.21
C GLN A 236 -5.89 21.83 10.86
N LEU A 237 -4.77 21.86 10.14
CA LEU A 237 -4.66 21.44 8.75
C LEU A 237 -4.87 19.93 8.61
N SER A 238 -5.76 19.53 7.71
CA SER A 238 -6.00 18.12 7.37
C SER A 238 -6.46 17.96 5.93
N ILE A 239 -6.18 16.81 5.34
CA ILE A 239 -6.70 16.46 4.01
C ILE A 239 -8.10 15.90 4.19
N THR A 240 -9.06 16.49 3.50
CA THR A 240 -10.49 16.18 3.61
C THR A 240 -11.11 15.93 2.24
N MET A 241 -12.33 15.40 2.26
CA MET A 241 -13.17 15.11 1.11
C MET A 241 -14.57 15.59 1.44
N GLY A 242 -15.29 16.12 0.45
CA GLY A 242 -16.67 16.57 0.57
C GLY A 242 -17.60 15.43 0.98
N THR A 243 -18.64 15.74 1.76
CA THR A 243 -19.54 14.74 2.34
C THR A 243 -20.21 13.86 1.29
N GLU A 244 -20.61 14.44 0.15
CA GLU A 244 -21.27 13.70 -0.93
C GLU A 244 -20.33 12.66 -1.57
N VAL A 245 -19.16 13.11 -2.04
CA VAL A 245 -18.14 12.25 -2.65
C VAL A 245 -17.64 11.20 -1.65
N ARG A 246 -17.43 11.58 -0.39
CA ARG A 246 -17.02 10.67 0.68
C ARG A 246 -18.05 9.56 0.93
N ASN A 247 -19.34 9.90 0.98
CA ASN A 247 -20.38 8.90 1.19
C ASN A 247 -20.44 7.90 0.03
N ALA A 248 -20.43 8.38 -1.21
CA ALA A 248 -20.41 7.52 -2.39
C ALA A 248 -19.14 6.66 -2.48
N PHE A 249 -17.98 7.22 -2.12
CA PHE A 249 -16.71 6.50 -2.07
C PHE A 249 -16.73 5.39 -1.01
N MET A 250 -17.24 5.67 0.19
CA MET A 250 -17.35 4.69 1.26
C MET A 250 -18.36 3.59 0.93
N GLU A 251 -19.46 3.93 0.27
CA GLU A 251 -20.44 2.95 -0.23
C GLU A 251 -19.82 2.02 -1.26
N LEU A 252 -19.07 2.55 -2.24
CA LEU A 252 -18.34 1.73 -3.23
C LEU A 252 -17.34 0.79 -2.54
N ARG A 253 -16.62 1.26 -1.52
CA ARG A 253 -15.66 0.44 -0.77
C ARG A 253 -16.33 -0.75 -0.10
N GLU A 254 -17.47 -0.51 0.56
CA GLU A 254 -18.22 -1.55 1.25
C GLU A 254 -18.86 -2.55 0.26
N PHE A 255 -19.34 -2.05 -0.89
CA PHE A 255 -19.81 -2.89 -1.99
C PHE A 255 -18.70 -3.80 -2.52
N MET A 256 -17.53 -3.25 -2.86
CA MET A 256 -16.39 -4.03 -3.35
C MET A 256 -15.92 -5.07 -2.32
N PHE A 257 -15.95 -4.71 -1.03
CA PHE A 257 -15.59 -5.63 0.04
C PHE A 257 -16.52 -6.84 0.16
N SER A 258 -17.83 -6.59 0.17
CA SER A 258 -18.83 -7.65 0.30
C SER A 258 -18.96 -8.51 -0.97
N THR A 259 -18.80 -7.91 -2.15
CA THR A 259 -19.06 -8.58 -3.44
C THR A 259 -17.81 -9.21 -4.06
N VAL A 260 -16.63 -8.64 -3.85
CA VAL A 260 -15.39 -9.07 -4.53
C VAL A 260 -14.37 -9.64 -3.54
N TYR A 261 -13.96 -8.87 -2.53
CA TYR A 261 -12.85 -9.27 -1.67
C TYR A 261 -13.19 -10.47 -0.78
N LEU A 262 -14.31 -10.43 -0.05
CA LEU A 262 -14.70 -11.52 0.86
C LEU A 262 -14.88 -12.87 0.12
N PRO A 263 -15.60 -12.95 -1.02
CA PRO A 263 -15.71 -14.21 -1.75
C PRO A 263 -14.37 -14.69 -2.35
N ASN A 264 -13.49 -13.78 -2.77
CA ASN A 264 -12.18 -14.14 -3.32
C ASN A 264 -11.24 -14.68 -2.24
N ASP A 265 -11.30 -14.15 -1.01
CA ASP A 265 -10.51 -14.63 0.11
C ASP A 265 -10.92 -16.03 0.59
N ASP A 266 -12.20 -16.38 0.42
CA ASP A 266 -12.79 -17.70 0.72
C ASP A 266 -12.73 -18.68 -0.46
N SER A 267 -12.10 -18.29 -1.57
CA SER A 267 -11.91 -19.16 -2.74
C SER A 267 -10.96 -20.33 -2.44
N PRO A 268 -11.02 -21.44 -3.21
CA PRO A 268 -10.04 -22.53 -3.14
C PRO A 268 -8.59 -22.05 -3.29
N GLU A 269 -8.36 -21.01 -4.09
CA GLU A 269 -7.08 -20.35 -4.28
C GLU A 269 -6.65 -19.59 -3.02
N GLY A 270 -7.57 -18.88 -2.38
CA GLY A 270 -7.34 -18.23 -1.10
C GLY A 270 -6.95 -19.22 -0.02
N GLU A 271 -7.65 -20.34 0.09
CA GLU A 271 -7.30 -21.41 1.02
C GLU A 271 -5.93 -22.02 0.69
N SER A 272 -5.62 -22.24 -0.59
CA SER A 272 -4.29 -22.73 -1.01
C SER A 272 -3.18 -21.73 -0.66
N ALA A 273 -3.39 -20.43 -0.86
CA ALA A 273 -2.44 -19.38 -0.47
C ALA A 273 -2.20 -19.36 1.05
N ARG A 274 -3.27 -19.43 1.87
CA ARG A 274 -3.16 -19.54 3.34
C ARG A 274 -2.36 -20.78 3.75
N ARG A 275 -2.65 -21.94 3.13
CA ARG A 275 -1.91 -23.19 3.38
C ARG A 275 -0.43 -23.06 3.05
N ILE A 276 -0.08 -22.44 1.92
CA ILE A 276 1.32 -22.20 1.52
C ILE A 276 2.02 -21.32 2.56
N VAL A 277 1.44 -20.18 2.94
CA VAL A 277 2.05 -19.26 3.92
C VAL A 277 2.25 -19.94 5.26
N ARG A 278 1.22 -20.64 5.77
CA ARG A 278 1.30 -21.39 7.03
C ARG A 278 2.36 -22.49 6.99
N PHE A 279 2.43 -23.23 5.89
CA PHE A 279 3.44 -24.28 5.69
C PHE A 279 4.85 -23.71 5.68
N LEU A 280 5.10 -22.66 4.89
CA LEU A 280 6.42 -22.03 4.80
C LEU A 280 6.86 -21.48 6.16
N TYR A 281 5.95 -20.85 6.91
CA TYR A 281 6.23 -20.36 8.25
C TYR A 281 6.63 -21.48 9.21
N GLY A 282 5.85 -22.57 9.27
CA GLY A 282 6.17 -23.73 10.11
C GLY A 282 7.49 -24.39 9.69
N TYR A 283 7.71 -24.57 8.39
CA TYR A 283 8.90 -25.21 7.84
C TYR A 283 10.18 -24.47 8.21
N PHE A 284 10.23 -23.16 7.98
CA PHE A 284 11.40 -22.34 8.31
C PHE A 284 11.53 -22.04 9.80
N GLY A 285 10.42 -22.08 10.56
CA GLY A 285 10.44 -22.01 12.02
C GLY A 285 11.18 -23.19 12.65
N GLU A 286 10.97 -24.40 12.12
CA GLU A 286 11.71 -25.60 12.57
C GLU A 286 13.12 -25.70 11.98
N ARG A 287 13.35 -25.10 10.80
CA ARG A 287 14.62 -25.15 10.08
C ARG A 287 15.20 -23.75 9.76
N PRO A 288 15.57 -22.94 10.78
CA PRO A 288 16.11 -21.60 10.54
C PRO A 288 17.40 -21.58 9.71
N HIS A 289 18.15 -22.68 9.71
CA HIS A 289 19.42 -22.82 8.96
C HIS A 289 19.22 -22.91 7.44
N GLU A 290 18.01 -23.20 6.96
CA GLU A 290 17.67 -23.19 5.53
C GLU A 290 17.27 -21.80 5.02
N ILE A 291 17.01 -20.85 5.93
CA ILE A 291 16.80 -19.45 5.56
C ILE A 291 18.12 -18.90 5.02
N PRO A 292 18.12 -18.17 3.89
CA PRO A 292 19.35 -17.60 3.37
C PRO A 292 20.07 -16.76 4.45
N PRO A 293 21.40 -16.93 4.62
CA PRO A 293 22.14 -16.31 5.73
C PRO A 293 21.96 -14.80 5.83
N GLU A 294 21.69 -14.16 4.69
CA GLU A 294 21.40 -12.73 4.65
C GLU A 294 20.17 -12.32 5.46
N TYR A 295 19.11 -13.12 5.54
CA TYR A 295 17.95 -12.78 6.37
C TYR A 295 18.23 -13.05 7.84
N ALA A 296 18.85 -14.21 8.14
CA ALA A 296 19.21 -14.60 9.50
C ALA A 296 20.17 -13.61 10.19
N GLN A 297 21.10 -12.98 9.44
CA GLN A 297 22.05 -12.00 9.98
C GLN A 297 21.42 -10.62 10.26
N ARG A 298 20.29 -10.29 9.63
CA ARG A 298 19.68 -8.95 9.67
C ARG A 298 18.57 -8.83 10.71
N SER A 299 17.88 -9.93 10.98
CA SER A 299 16.75 -10.00 11.91
C SER A 299 17.21 -10.13 13.36
N ARG A 300 16.42 -9.64 14.33
CA ARG A 300 16.78 -9.72 15.77
C ARG A 300 16.54 -11.10 16.34
N THR A 301 15.55 -11.79 15.81
CA THR A 301 15.13 -13.11 16.28
C THR A 301 15.02 -14.06 15.08
N PRO A 302 15.15 -15.38 15.31
CA PRO A 302 14.88 -16.37 14.27
C PRO A 302 13.46 -16.24 13.68
N GLY A 303 12.46 -15.88 14.50
CA GLY A 303 11.09 -15.65 14.04
C GLY A 303 10.98 -14.46 13.08
N GLU A 304 11.66 -13.35 13.38
CA GLU A 304 11.74 -12.21 12.45
C GLU A 304 12.40 -12.61 11.12
N ALA A 305 13.44 -13.44 11.14
CA ALA A 305 14.10 -13.91 9.92
C ALA A 305 13.17 -14.73 9.01
N VAL A 306 12.30 -15.56 9.62
CA VAL A 306 11.27 -16.31 8.89
C VAL A 306 10.29 -15.34 8.22
N VAL A 307 9.79 -14.35 8.98
CA VAL A 307 8.83 -13.35 8.47
C VAL A 307 9.45 -12.49 7.36
N ASP A 308 10.68 -12.01 7.55
CA ASP A 308 11.41 -11.22 6.55
C ASP A 308 11.64 -12.00 5.26
N TYR A 309 11.94 -13.29 5.39
CA TYR A 309 12.14 -14.16 4.24
C TYR A 309 10.83 -14.42 3.49
N ILE A 310 9.76 -14.82 4.20
CA ILE A 310 8.45 -15.14 3.60
C ILE A 310 7.83 -13.89 2.98
N SER A 311 7.73 -12.78 3.71
CA SER A 311 7.20 -11.52 3.19
C SER A 311 8.03 -10.98 2.01
N GLY A 312 9.33 -11.30 1.99
CA GLY A 312 10.24 -10.97 0.91
C GLY A 312 10.09 -11.81 -0.37
N MET A 313 9.30 -12.89 -0.38
CA MET A 313 9.08 -13.71 -1.56
C MET A 313 8.14 -13.03 -2.57
N THR A 314 8.20 -13.47 -3.83
CA THR A 314 7.16 -13.19 -4.84
C THR A 314 6.18 -14.36 -4.88
N ASP A 315 4.99 -14.18 -5.45
CA ASP A 315 3.94 -15.21 -5.40
C ASP A 315 4.39 -16.51 -6.06
N HIS A 316 4.89 -16.42 -7.29
CA HIS A 316 5.43 -17.58 -8.02
C HIS A 316 6.64 -18.22 -7.31
N TYR A 317 7.44 -17.45 -6.59
CA TYR A 317 8.54 -18.02 -5.83
C TYR A 317 8.01 -18.81 -4.63
N ALA A 318 7.08 -18.25 -3.87
CA ALA A 318 6.44 -18.90 -2.74
C ALA A 318 5.73 -20.20 -3.17
N ILE A 319 4.95 -20.17 -4.25
CA ILE A 319 4.28 -21.33 -4.83
C ILE A 319 5.28 -22.44 -5.18
N ARG A 320 6.30 -22.12 -6.00
CA ARG A 320 7.29 -23.12 -6.45
C ARG A 320 8.10 -23.69 -5.30
N LEU A 321 8.47 -22.86 -4.33
CA LEU A 321 9.23 -23.29 -3.16
C LEU A 321 8.38 -24.22 -2.30
N ALA A 322 7.14 -23.85 -2.00
CA ALA A 322 6.23 -24.69 -1.23
C ALA A 322 5.97 -26.03 -1.93
N GLU A 323 5.72 -26.04 -3.23
CA GLU A 323 5.52 -27.26 -4.01
C GLU A 323 6.76 -28.16 -4.03
N LYS A 324 7.97 -27.59 -4.08
CA LYS A 324 9.22 -28.34 -3.99
C LYS A 324 9.40 -29.01 -2.63
N LEU A 325 8.99 -28.33 -1.55
CA LEU A 325 9.17 -28.78 -0.17
C LEU A 325 8.04 -29.73 0.29
N ALA A 326 6.83 -29.53 -0.20
CA ALA A 326 5.65 -30.35 0.06
C ALA A 326 4.85 -30.53 -1.25
N PRO A 327 5.17 -31.55 -2.05
CA PRO A 327 4.49 -31.82 -3.31
C PRO A 327 2.98 -31.96 -3.13
N GLY A 328 2.20 -31.28 -3.98
CA GLY A 328 0.74 -31.23 -3.96
C GLY A 328 0.14 -30.10 -3.12
N ILE A 329 0.94 -29.30 -2.41
CA ILE A 329 0.43 -28.18 -1.61
C ILE A 329 -0.15 -27.05 -2.48
N ALA A 330 0.42 -26.85 -3.67
CA ALA A 330 0.01 -25.82 -4.62
C ALA A 330 -0.82 -26.38 -5.79
N LYS A 331 -1.42 -27.58 -5.62
CA LYS A 331 -2.18 -28.28 -6.67
C LYS A 331 -3.25 -27.38 -7.33
N THR A 332 -3.96 -26.58 -6.54
CA THR A 332 -4.98 -25.63 -7.02
C THR A 332 -4.41 -24.61 -8.03
N PHE A 333 -3.16 -24.19 -7.87
CA PHE A 333 -2.49 -23.29 -8.81
C PHE A 333 -1.93 -24.04 -10.02
N SER A 334 -1.43 -25.26 -9.83
CA SER A 334 -0.87 -26.10 -10.89
C SER A 334 -1.90 -26.58 -11.91
N GLU A 335 -3.13 -26.87 -11.47
CA GLU A 335 -4.23 -27.31 -12.35
C GLU A 335 -4.74 -26.21 -13.30
N ARG A 336 -4.43 -24.93 -13.02
CA ARG A 336 -4.74 -23.79 -13.87
C ARG A 336 -3.59 -23.37 -14.80
N LEU A 337 -2.36 -23.79 -14.52
CA LEU A 337 -1.17 -23.47 -15.32
C LEU A 337 -0.98 -24.41 -16.53
N LEU A 338 -1.84 -25.42 -16.68
CA LEU A 338 -1.92 -26.38 -17.79
C LEU A 338 -3.12 -26.09 -18.68
#